data_AF-A0A484MQ29-F1
#
_entry.id   AF-A0A484MQ29-F1
#
_cell.length_a   1.000
_cell.length_b   1.000
_cell.length_c   1.000
_cell.angle_alpha   90.00
_cell.angle_beta   90.00
_cell.angle_gamma   90.00
#
_symmetry.space_group_name_H-M   'P 1'
#
loop_
_entity.id
_entity.type
_entity.pdbx_description
1 polymer ?
#
loop_
_entity_poly.entity_id
_entity_poly.type
_entity_poly.pdbx_seq_one_letter_code
_entity_poly.pdbx_strand_id
1 'polypeptide(L)'
;MYGCKYCHTHLALEDDIVSKSFQSSHGNAYLFDKVVNITVGEREDRMMTTGMHTVVDIFCVGCGSPLGWKYEIAQEKLQKYKEGKFILERYMILGPNGTNYLRSPDAEVDGSDADEE
;
A
#
# COMPACT_ATOMS: atom_id res chain seq x y z
N MET A 1 5.97 10.83 -8.22
CA MET A 1 6.45 10.60 -6.84
C MET A 1 5.29 10.64 -5.85
N TYR A 2 5.17 9.62 -5.00
CA TYR A 2 4.14 9.55 -3.97
C TYR A 2 4.60 10.26 -2.70
N GLY A 3 3.67 10.92 -2.02
CA GLY A 3 3.95 11.68 -0.79
C GLY A 3 2.89 11.51 0.29
N CYS A 4 3.22 11.87 1.52
CA CYS A 4 2.25 11.91 2.62
C CYS A 4 1.17 12.97 2.35
N LYS A 5 -0.10 12.63 2.52
CA LYS A 5 -1.22 13.56 2.32
C LYS A 5 -1.19 14.78 3.22
N TYR A 6 -0.62 14.66 4.42
CA TYR A 6 -0.70 15.71 5.44
C TYR A 6 0.49 16.66 5.46
N CYS A 7 1.70 16.15 5.21
CA CYS A 7 2.93 16.94 5.28
C CYS A 7 3.77 16.90 4.00
N HIS A 8 3.29 16.19 2.96
CA HIS A 8 3.91 16.08 1.64
C HIS A 8 5.31 15.42 1.65
N THR A 9 5.73 14.84 2.77
CA THR A 9 6.96 14.05 2.86
C THR A 9 6.95 12.96 1.78
N HIS A 10 8.02 12.86 1.00
CA HIS A 10 8.13 11.87 -0.07
C HIS A 10 8.18 10.46 0.48
N LEU A 11 7.44 9.53 -0.11
CA LEU A 11 7.29 8.15 0.40
C LEU A 11 7.77 7.09 -0.59
N ALA A 12 7.45 7.22 -1.88
CA ALA A 12 7.79 6.19 -2.87
C ALA A 12 7.82 6.75 -4.30
N LEU A 13 8.45 6.02 -5.22
CA LEU A 13 8.41 6.31 -6.66
C LEU A 13 7.34 5.46 -7.35
N GLU A 14 6.92 5.85 -8.54
CA GLU A 14 5.99 5.04 -9.33
C GLU A 14 6.62 3.73 -9.80
N ASP A 15 7.92 3.76 -10.12
CA ASP A 15 8.70 2.57 -10.49
C ASP A 15 8.78 1.52 -9.38
N ASP A 16 8.53 1.92 -8.12
CA ASP A 16 8.50 0.99 -6.98
C ASP A 16 7.13 0.30 -6.83
N ILE A 17 6.13 0.62 -7.65
CA ILE A 17 4.81 -0.04 -7.59
C ILE A 17 4.90 -1.46 -8.15
N VAL A 18 4.54 -2.42 -7.30
CA VAL A 18 4.41 -3.83 -7.68
C VAL A 18 2.99 -4.13 -8.15
N SER A 19 1.98 -3.54 -7.52
CA SER A 19 0.59 -3.72 -7.94
C SER A 19 -0.31 -2.57 -7.50
N LYS A 20 -1.16 -2.14 -8.43
CA LYS A 20 -2.18 -1.09 -8.20
C LYS A 20 -3.50 -1.65 -7.64
N SER A 21 -3.70 -2.97 -7.67
CA SER A 21 -5.00 -3.62 -7.44
C SER A 21 -5.18 -4.17 -6.01
N PHE A 22 -4.43 -3.63 -5.05
CA PHE A 22 -4.54 -4.05 -3.64
C PHE A 22 -5.66 -3.31 -2.91
N GLN A 23 -6.22 -3.97 -1.90
CA GLN A 23 -7.24 -3.41 -1.03
C GLN A 23 -6.78 -3.51 0.43
N SER A 24 -7.21 -2.52 1.20
CA SER A 24 -7.10 -2.42 2.65
C SER A 24 -8.50 -2.38 3.25
N SER A 25 -8.60 -2.46 4.57
CA SER A 25 -9.86 -2.22 5.29
C SER A 25 -10.47 -0.85 4.97
N HIS A 26 -9.65 0.12 4.56
CA HIS A 26 -10.07 1.49 4.26
C HIS A 26 -10.29 1.74 2.75
N GLY A 27 -10.22 0.71 1.92
CA GLY A 27 -10.43 0.78 0.46
C GLY A 27 -9.14 0.55 -0.33
N ASN A 28 -9.02 1.22 -1.48
CA ASN A 28 -7.92 0.98 -2.41
C ASN A 28 -6.55 1.32 -1.81
N ALA A 29 -5.59 0.45 -2.09
CA ALA A 29 -4.21 0.57 -1.65
C ALA A 29 -3.27 0.13 -2.78
N TYR A 30 -1.98 0.40 -2.60
CA TYR A 30 -0.93 0.00 -3.52
C TYR A 30 0.09 -0.87 -2.82
N LEU A 31 0.56 -1.89 -3.52
CA LEU A 31 1.72 -2.67 -3.09
C LEU A 31 2.98 -2.05 -3.71
N PHE A 32 3.91 -1.62 -2.86
CA PHE A 32 5.20 -1.07 -3.24
C PHE A 32 6.33 -2.01 -2.83
N ASP A 33 7.38 -2.05 -3.65
CA ASP A 33 8.63 -2.73 -3.34
C ASP A 33 9.44 -1.96 -2.30
N LYS A 34 9.45 -0.62 -2.41
CA LYS A 34 10.21 0.27 -1.55
C LYS A 34 9.39 1.47 -1.10
N VAL A 35 9.50 1.80 0.18
CA VAL A 35 8.95 3.00 0.80
C VAL A 35 10.01 3.60 1.74
N VAL A 36 10.14 4.93 1.72
CA VAL A 36 11.10 5.69 2.53
C VAL A 36 10.40 6.71 3.41
N ASN A 37 11.15 7.31 4.35
CA ASN A 37 10.64 8.33 5.27
C ASN A 37 9.46 7.85 6.13
N ILE A 38 9.58 6.61 6.60
CA ILE A 38 8.61 5.97 7.48
C ILE A 38 9.25 5.57 8.82
N THR A 39 8.41 5.46 9.84
CA THR A 39 8.70 4.70 11.06
C THR A 39 7.83 3.45 11.09
N VAL A 40 8.28 2.42 11.79
CA VAL A 40 7.57 1.14 11.94
C VAL A 40 7.00 1.01 13.34
N GLY A 41 5.78 0.47 13.43
CA GLY A 41 5.13 0.11 14.70
C GLY A 41 5.50 -1.29 15.17
N GLU A 42 4.65 -1.84 16.04
CA GLU A 42 4.80 -3.20 16.55
C GLU A 42 4.40 -4.25 15.51
N ARG A 43 4.91 -5.46 15.69
CA ARG A 43 4.55 -6.61 14.87
C ARG A 43 3.20 -7.16 15.29
N GLU A 44 2.34 -7.39 14.32
CA GLU A 44 1.00 -7.94 14.52
C GLU A 44 0.72 -9.06 13.52
N ASP A 45 0.12 -10.15 14.01
CA ASP A 45 -0.41 -11.20 13.15
C ASP A 45 -1.83 -10.86 12.71
N ARG A 46 -2.07 -10.81 11.40
CA ARG A 46 -3.35 -10.47 10.77
C ARG A 46 -3.80 -11.60 9.85
N MET A 47 -5.02 -12.08 10.06
CA MET A 47 -5.70 -12.97 9.12
C MET A 47 -6.26 -12.16 7.95
N MET A 48 -5.88 -12.51 6.73
CA MET A 48 -6.34 -11.86 5.49
C MET A 48 -6.93 -12.90 4.54
N THR A 49 -7.56 -12.47 3.44
CA THR A 49 -8.15 -13.37 2.45
C THR A 49 -7.14 -14.39 1.90
N THR A 50 -5.86 -14.03 1.83
CA THR A 50 -4.80 -14.92 1.34
C THR A 50 -4.06 -15.67 2.45
N GLY A 51 -4.59 -15.71 3.68
CA GLY A 51 -4.00 -16.43 4.82
C GLY A 51 -3.42 -15.53 5.91
N MET A 52 -2.69 -16.14 6.84
CA MET A 52 -2.07 -15.47 7.98
C MET A 52 -0.78 -14.74 7.60
N HIS A 53 -0.65 -13.48 8.00
CA HIS A 53 0.54 -12.66 7.78
C HIS A 53 0.96 -11.96 9.07
N THR A 54 2.26 -11.88 9.32
CA THR A 54 2.82 -10.94 10.31
C THR A 54 3.16 -9.64 9.60
N VAL A 55 2.66 -8.52 10.11
CA VAL A 55 2.85 -7.19 9.52
C VAL A 55 3.32 -6.19 10.56
N VAL A 56 3.83 -5.06 10.11
CA VAL A 56 4.11 -3.88 10.95
C VAL A 56 3.42 -2.67 10.35
N ASP A 57 2.71 -1.90 11.16
CA ASP A 57 2.15 -0.63 10.69
C ASP A 57 3.27 0.38 10.40
N ILE A 58 3.04 1.23 9.41
CA ILE A 58 3.99 2.26 9.01
C ILE A 58 3.39 3.65 9.11
N PHE A 59 4.20 4.58 9.60
CA PHE A 59 3.80 5.96 9.87
C PHE A 59 4.75 6.91 9.17
N CYS A 60 4.25 8.08 8.78
CA CYS A 60 5.09 9.11 8.17
C CYS A 60 6.09 9.66 9.19
N VAL A 61 7.39 9.70 8.85
CA VAL A 61 8.41 10.28 9.74
C VAL A 61 8.20 11.79 9.98
N GLY A 62 7.58 12.49 9.03
CA GLY A 62 7.40 13.94 9.10
C GLY A 62 6.27 14.40 10.03
N CYS A 63 5.14 13.68 10.06
CA CYS A 63 3.97 14.09 10.85
C CYS A 63 3.36 12.98 11.71
N GLY A 64 3.89 11.75 11.66
CA GLY A 64 3.36 10.61 12.42
C GLY A 64 2.03 10.05 11.91
N SER A 65 1.45 10.57 10.83
CA SER A 65 0.19 10.04 10.29
C SER A 65 0.36 8.58 9.83
N PRO A 66 -0.65 7.71 10.02
CA PRO A 66 -0.60 6.36 9.48
C PRO A 66 -0.55 6.39 7.96
N LEU A 67 0.15 5.44 7.35
CA LEU A 67 0.29 5.35 5.89
C LEU A 67 -0.17 4.00 5.33
N GLY A 68 -0.12 2.96 6.16
CA GLY A 68 -0.43 1.59 5.81
C GLY A 68 0.44 0.65 6.63
N TRP A 69 0.97 -0.41 6.00
CA TRP A 69 1.72 -1.46 6.72
C TRP A 69 2.69 -2.20 5.80
N LYS A 70 3.66 -2.90 6.38
CA LYS A 70 4.64 -3.73 5.66
C LYS A 70 4.45 -5.20 6.03
N TYR A 71 4.55 -6.09 5.04
CA TYR A 71 4.61 -7.53 5.30
C TYR A 71 5.98 -7.92 5.84
N GLU A 72 6.01 -8.55 7.02
CA GLU A 72 7.23 -9.15 7.57
C GLU A 72 7.28 -10.65 7.22
N ILE A 73 6.17 -11.37 7.42
CA ILE A 73 6.08 -12.81 7.20
C ILE A 73 4.73 -13.15 6.57
N ALA A 74 4.72 -14.02 5.57
CA ALA A 74 3.54 -14.66 5.02
C ALA A 74 3.62 -16.17 5.26
N GLN A 75 2.61 -16.79 5.89
CA GLN A 75 2.66 -18.23 6.17
C GLN A 75 2.52 -19.07 4.89
N GLU A 76 1.67 -18.63 3.97
CA GLU A 76 1.40 -19.32 2.71
C GLU A 76 2.53 -19.11 1.69
N LYS A 77 3.03 -20.21 1.11
CA LYS A 77 4.13 -20.17 0.14
C LYS A 77 3.84 -19.27 -1.07
N LEU A 78 2.60 -19.30 -1.55
CA LEU A 78 2.14 -18.48 -2.68
C LEU A 78 2.09 -16.97 -2.36
N GLN A 79 2.15 -16.60 -1.08
CA GLN A 79 2.11 -15.22 -0.62
C GLN A 79 3.49 -14.68 -0.22
N LYS A 80 4.54 -15.50 -0.28
CA LYS A 80 5.92 -15.11 0.08
C LYS A 80 6.44 -13.93 -0.72
N TYR A 81 5.94 -13.73 -1.95
CA TYR A 81 6.32 -12.57 -2.75
C TYR A 81 5.96 -11.22 -2.09
N LYS A 82 5.05 -11.20 -1.10
CA LYS A 82 4.65 -9.99 -0.38
C LYS A 82 5.64 -9.62 0.72
N GLU A 83 6.41 -10.56 1.25
CA GLU A 83 7.35 -10.30 2.35
C GLU A 83 8.34 -9.19 1.96
N GLY A 84 8.55 -8.25 2.88
CA GLY A 84 9.39 -7.07 2.64
C GLY A 84 8.69 -5.91 1.92
N LYS A 85 7.54 -6.15 1.28
CA LYS A 85 6.78 -5.14 0.52
C LYS A 85 5.83 -4.36 1.41
N PHE A 86 5.37 -3.22 0.89
CA PHE A 86 4.62 -2.21 1.63
C PHE A 86 3.26 -1.99 1.02
N ILE A 87 2.24 -1.91 1.87
CA ILE A 87 0.93 -1.39 1.53
C ILE A 87 0.88 0.08 1.92
N LEU A 88 0.64 0.95 0.94
CA LEU A 88 0.27 2.34 1.17
C LEU A 88 -1.19 2.55 0.80
N GLU A 89 -1.97 3.06 1.74
CA GLU A 89 -3.39 3.30 1.54
C GLU A 89 -3.60 4.59 0.75
N ARG A 90 -4.35 4.51 -0.37
CA ARG A 90 -4.46 5.64 -1.31
C ARG A 90 -5.02 6.89 -0.64
N TYR A 91 -5.92 6.74 0.32
CA TYR A 91 -6.55 7.88 1.01
C TYR A 91 -5.59 8.63 1.97
N MET A 92 -4.43 8.05 2.29
CA MET A 92 -3.39 8.62 3.17
C MET A 92 -2.18 9.18 2.41
N ILE A 93 -2.13 9.01 1.09
CA ILE A 93 -1.02 9.46 0.24
C ILE A 93 -1.50 10.37 -0.89
N LEU A 94 -0.58 11.19 -1.39
CA LEU A 94 -0.71 11.93 -2.64
C LEU A 94 -0.16 11.08 -3.79
N GLY A 95 -0.81 11.18 -4.95
CA GLY A 95 -0.37 10.58 -6.19
C GLY A 95 0.88 11.24 -6.78
N PRO A 96 1.38 10.72 -7.91
CA PRO A 96 2.70 11.05 -8.44
C PRO A 96 2.92 12.54 -8.75
N ASN A 97 1.84 13.30 -8.96
CA ASN A 97 1.83 14.74 -9.29
C ASN A 97 1.17 15.58 -8.18
N GLY A 98 1.12 15.08 -6.93
CA GLY A 98 0.40 15.74 -5.84
C GLY A 98 -1.13 15.62 -5.95
N THR A 99 -1.63 14.73 -6.81
CA THR A 99 -3.07 14.49 -6.97
C THR A 99 -3.63 13.81 -5.72
N ASN A 100 -4.80 14.26 -5.27
CA ASN A 100 -5.51 13.60 -4.18
C ASN A 100 -6.27 12.39 -4.72
N TYR A 101 -6.10 11.23 -4.08
CA TYR A 101 -7.03 10.12 -4.25
C TYR A 101 -8.27 10.41 -3.42
N LEU A 102 -9.23 11.12 -4.02
CA LEU A 102 -10.55 11.25 -3.43
C LEU A 102 -11.13 9.86 -3.21
N ARG A 103 -11.84 9.68 -2.10
CA ARG A 103 -12.67 8.50 -1.89
C ARG A 103 -13.82 8.60 -2.88
N SER A 104 -13.62 8.18 -4.12
CA SER A 104 -14.71 8.12 -5.10
C SER A 104 -15.77 7.19 -4.52
N PRO A 105 -17.02 7.65 -4.32
CA PRO A 105 -18.12 6.72 -4.38
C PRO A 105 -18.13 6.24 -5.84
N ASP A 106 -18.04 4.93 -6.02
CA ASP A 106 -18.04 4.20 -7.29
C ASP A 106 -16.68 3.71 -7.78
N ALA A 107 -16.64 2.38 -7.86
CA ALA A 107 -15.56 1.56 -8.35
C ALA A 107 -15.35 1.80 -9.84
N GLU A 108 -14.18 2.29 -10.21
CA GLU A 108 -13.68 2.08 -11.57
C GLU A 108 -13.20 0.63 -11.66
N VAL A 109 -14.08 -0.20 -12.22
CA VAL A 109 -13.77 -1.49 -12.80
C VAL A 109 -12.78 -1.24 -13.94
N ASP A 110 -11.49 -1.41 -13.68
CA ASP A 110 -10.51 -1.61 -14.75
C ASP A 110 -10.58 -3.08 -15.17
N GLY A 111 -11.60 -3.37 -15.97
CA GLY A 111 -11.76 -4.63 -16.67
C GLY A 111 -11.43 -4.42 -18.13
N SER A 112 -10.27 -4.93 -18.55
CA SER A 112 -10.06 -5.35 -19.94
C SER A 112 -8.81 -6.24 -20.03
N ASP A 113 -8.98 -7.52 -19.69
CA ASP A 113 -8.22 -8.53 -20.42
C ASP A 113 -9.00 -8.76 -21.73
N ALA A 114 -8.41 -8.27 -22.82
CA ALA A 114 -8.73 -8.72 -24.16
C ALA A 114 -8.11 -10.11 -24.32
N ASP A 115 -8.94 -11.14 -24.31
CA ASP A 115 -8.56 -12.43 -24.90
C ASP A 115 -8.50 -12.24 -26.42
N GLU A 116 -7.28 -12.09 -26.94
CA GLU A 116 -6.97 -12.30 -28.36
C GLU A 116 -6.97 -13.82 -28.65
N GLU A 117 -7.63 -14.18 -29.76
CA GLU A 117 -7.80 -15.49 -30.46
C GLU A 117 -7.15 -16.77 -29.92
#